data_AF-A0A8S3US17-F1
#
_entry.id   AF-A0A8S3US17-F1
#
_cell.length_a   1.000
_cell.length_b   1.000
_cell.length_c   1.000
_cell.angle_alpha   90.00
_cell.angle_beta   90.00
_cell.angle_gamma   90.00
#
_symmetry.space_group_name_H-M   'P 1'
#
loop_
_entity.id
_entity.type
_entity.pdbx_description
1 polymer ?
#
loop_
_entity_poly.entity_id
_entity_poly.type
_entity_poly.pdbx_seq_one_letter_code
_entity_poly.pdbx_strand_id
1 'polypeptide(L)'
;MDISRLIFLLALYVIDVSEAASSPSPPCVPDTSHKDSWRKEDFPNPQINIDKCGRNCKKSWICDPSHILSRQSGDELDELIGRVSRSGTCSCSECSYPDGYNIAVALVPSMSYFGSDARAAAQSFAYYLRVNWDFEECDNNVVIFISRNDRKVYTESGPTAYKILTTECVEEVYNRVKPKLSEGRYSSALDEMIDHYK
;
A
#
# COMPACT_ATOMS: atom_id res chain seq x y z
N MET A 1 69.57 9.95 39.01
CA MET A 1 69.51 9.74 37.55
C MET A 1 68.10 9.28 37.24
N ASP A 2 67.45 9.89 36.25
CA ASP A 2 66.27 9.35 35.56
C ASP A 2 64.96 9.37 36.39
N ILE A 3 63.73 9.62 35.89
CA ILE A 3 63.13 9.56 34.54
C ILE A 3 62.03 10.64 34.49
N SER A 4 62.35 11.89 34.17
CA SER A 4 61.33 12.98 34.03
C SER A 4 61.19 13.49 32.60
N ARG A 5 61.66 12.72 31.61
CA ARG A 5 61.61 13.10 30.19
C ARG A 5 61.30 11.89 29.29
N LEU A 6 60.11 11.32 29.46
CA LEU A 6 59.44 10.45 28.50
C LEU A 6 58.04 10.27 29.09
N ILE A 7 57.07 11.10 28.77
CA ILE A 7 56.05 10.81 27.75
C ILE A 7 55.38 12.17 27.48
N PHE A 8 56.04 12.98 26.68
CA PHE A 8 55.47 14.18 26.05
C PHE A 8 55.60 13.91 24.55
N LEU A 9 54.72 13.06 24.02
CA LEU A 9 54.49 12.81 22.58
C LEU A 9 53.49 11.66 22.47
N LEU A 10 52.21 11.98 22.60
CA LEU A 10 51.06 11.26 22.02
C LEU A 10 49.80 12.10 22.25
N ALA A 11 49.92 13.40 21.99
CA ALA A 11 48.77 14.23 21.67
C ALA A 11 48.69 14.23 20.15
N LEU A 12 47.65 13.61 19.59
CA LEU A 12 46.98 13.88 18.31
C LEU A 12 46.19 12.63 17.92
N TYR A 13 44.97 12.85 17.39
CA TYR A 13 43.97 11.86 17.00
C TYR A 13 43.08 11.30 18.11
N VAL A 14 42.31 12.18 18.76
CA VAL A 14 40.88 11.88 18.90
C VAL A 14 40.17 12.84 17.96
N ILE A 15 39.74 12.32 16.81
CA ILE A 15 38.85 13.04 15.91
C ILE A 15 37.51 13.07 16.65
N ASP A 16 37.11 14.26 17.06
CA ASP A 16 35.74 14.54 17.46
C ASP A 16 34.87 14.23 16.23
N VAL A 17 34.20 13.07 16.25
CA VAL A 17 33.19 12.74 15.23
C VAL A 17 31.96 13.55 15.61
N SER A 18 32.03 14.85 15.33
CA SER A 18 30.90 15.74 15.40
C SER A 18 29.77 15.10 14.60
N GLU A 19 28.71 14.78 15.32
CA GLU A 19 27.39 14.39 14.85
C GLU A 19 27.13 15.02 13.47
N ALA A 20 27.20 14.19 12.43
CA ALA A 20 26.90 14.63 11.08
C ALA A 20 25.43 15.07 11.10
N ALA A 21 25.20 16.39 11.15
CA ALA A 21 23.89 16.97 11.05
C ALA A 21 23.25 16.44 9.78
N SER A 22 22.26 15.54 9.93
CA SER A 22 21.52 14.99 8.82
C SER A 22 20.89 16.16 8.08
N SER A 23 21.33 16.45 6.86
CA SER A 23 20.67 17.48 6.05
C SER A 23 19.20 17.09 5.94
N PRO A 24 18.24 18.01 6.16
CA PRO A 24 16.84 17.69 6.02
C PRO A 24 16.61 17.12 4.63
N SER A 25 15.98 15.95 4.56
CA SER A 25 15.52 15.40 3.30
C SER A 25 14.67 16.45 2.58
N PRO A 26 14.81 16.60 1.26
CA PRO A 26 14.03 17.58 0.52
C PRO A 26 12.53 17.35 0.77
N PRO A 27 11.72 18.42 0.83
CA PRO A 27 10.29 18.30 1.04
C PRO A 27 9.70 17.45 -0.08
N CYS A 28 8.79 16.55 0.27
CA CYS A 28 8.07 15.75 -0.72
C CYS A 28 7.24 16.66 -1.63
N VAL A 29 7.33 16.45 -2.94
CA VAL A 29 6.59 17.20 -3.97
C VAL A 29 5.59 16.24 -4.60
N PRO A 30 4.26 16.45 -4.44
CA PRO A 30 3.26 15.59 -5.06
C PRO A 30 3.37 15.56 -6.59
N ASP A 31 3.24 14.38 -7.18
CA ASP A 31 3.11 14.24 -8.63
C ASP A 31 1.72 14.71 -9.05
N THR A 32 1.67 15.70 -9.94
CA THR A 32 0.42 16.24 -10.50
C THR A 32 0.17 15.75 -11.92
N SER A 33 0.93 14.76 -12.40
CA SER A 33 0.75 14.20 -13.73
C SER A 33 -0.56 13.41 -13.80
N HIS A 34 -1.43 13.80 -14.71
CA HIS A 34 -2.68 13.11 -14.96
C HIS A 34 -2.48 12.00 -16.00
N LYS A 35 -2.91 10.79 -15.67
CA LYS A 35 -2.96 9.65 -16.61
C LYS A 35 -4.36 9.07 -16.66
N ASP A 36 -4.86 8.85 -17.87
CA ASP A 36 -6.16 8.22 -18.13
C ASP A 36 -6.12 6.69 -18.09
N SER A 37 -4.93 6.09 -18.13
CA SER A 37 -4.75 4.65 -18.15
C SER A 37 -3.40 4.26 -17.54
N TRP A 38 -3.36 3.09 -16.92
CA TRP A 38 -2.18 2.58 -16.22
C TRP A 38 -1.83 1.17 -16.67
N ARG A 39 -0.54 0.93 -16.95
CA ARG A 39 0.02 -0.42 -16.98
C ARG A 39 0.35 -0.81 -15.54
N LYS A 40 0.19 -2.08 -15.21
CA LYS A 40 0.48 -2.60 -13.86
C LYS A 40 1.95 -2.40 -13.47
N GLU A 41 2.87 -2.52 -14.42
CA GLU A 41 4.31 -2.32 -14.18
C GLU A 41 4.68 -0.87 -13.85
N ASP A 42 3.86 0.09 -14.28
CA ASP A 42 4.11 1.53 -14.10
C ASP A 42 3.30 2.12 -12.93
N PHE A 43 2.47 1.31 -12.26
CA PHE A 43 1.57 1.77 -11.20
C PHE A 43 2.33 1.96 -9.87
N PRO A 44 2.21 3.12 -9.20
CA PRO A 44 3.08 3.46 -8.08
C PRO A 44 2.79 2.61 -6.84
N ASN A 45 3.85 2.29 -6.09
CA ASN A 45 3.72 1.64 -4.79
C ASN A 45 3.43 2.70 -3.70
N PRO A 46 2.32 2.62 -2.95
CA PRO A 46 1.94 3.64 -1.96
C PRO A 46 2.85 3.72 -0.72
N GLN A 47 3.69 2.71 -0.47
CA GLN A 47 4.66 2.73 0.63
C GLN A 47 6.03 3.28 0.20
N ILE A 48 6.34 3.28 -1.10
CA ILE A 48 7.64 3.67 -1.66
C ILE A 48 7.53 4.97 -2.48
N ASN A 49 6.57 5.05 -3.39
CA ASN A 49 6.30 6.18 -4.29
C ASN A 49 5.19 7.07 -3.73
N ILE A 50 5.38 7.56 -2.50
CA ILE A 50 4.37 8.29 -1.71
C ILE A 50 3.86 9.54 -2.46
N ASP A 51 4.75 10.23 -3.17
CA ASP A 51 4.47 11.39 -4.00
C ASP A 51 3.55 11.10 -5.19
N LYS A 52 3.56 9.85 -5.69
CA LYS A 52 2.87 9.45 -6.93
C LYS A 52 1.51 8.82 -6.73
N CYS A 53 1.13 8.48 -5.49
CA CYS A 53 -0.13 7.77 -5.23
C CYS A 53 -1.34 8.68 -5.05
N GLY A 54 -1.22 9.99 -5.32
CA GLY A 54 -2.36 10.92 -5.26
C GLY A 54 -2.85 11.23 -3.84
N ARG A 55 -1.99 11.03 -2.84
CA ARG A 55 -2.29 11.23 -1.41
C ARG A 55 -1.54 12.42 -0.81
N ASN A 56 -1.09 13.37 -1.64
CA ASN A 56 -0.41 14.60 -1.23
C ASN A 56 0.76 14.34 -0.27
N CYS A 57 1.68 13.46 -0.66
CA CYS A 57 2.84 13.10 0.15
C CYS A 57 2.51 12.42 1.50
N LYS A 58 1.27 11.96 1.70
CA LYS A 58 0.88 11.14 2.85
C LYS A 58 1.12 9.66 2.51
N LYS A 59 1.98 9.01 3.29
CA LYS A 59 2.12 7.55 3.26
C LYS A 59 0.78 6.92 3.68
N SER A 60 0.28 5.96 2.90
CA SER A 60 -1.02 5.33 3.11
C SER A 60 -1.07 3.93 2.49
N TRP A 61 -2.12 3.17 2.76
CA TRP A 61 -2.38 1.89 2.08
C TRP A 61 -3.20 2.02 0.79
N ILE A 62 -3.53 3.27 0.42
CA ILE A 62 -4.30 3.58 -0.78
C ILE A 62 -3.40 4.24 -1.81
N CYS A 63 -3.47 3.75 -3.05
CA CYS A 63 -2.88 4.41 -4.20
C CYS A 63 -3.99 4.80 -5.19
N ASP A 64 -4.20 6.11 -5.32
CA ASP A 64 -5.22 6.73 -6.18
C ASP A 64 -4.64 7.95 -6.91
N PRO A 65 -3.69 7.74 -7.85
CA PRO A 65 -3.03 8.83 -8.56
C PRO A 65 -3.98 9.71 -9.38
N SER A 66 -5.19 9.20 -9.67
CA SER A 66 -6.19 9.89 -10.48
C SER A 66 -7.33 10.50 -9.66
N HIS A 67 -7.20 10.52 -8.33
CA HIS A 67 -8.16 11.12 -7.40
C HIS A 67 -9.61 10.68 -7.65
N ILE A 68 -9.82 9.37 -7.86
CA ILE A 68 -11.15 8.77 -7.95
C ILE A 68 -11.90 8.93 -6.62
N LEU A 69 -11.17 8.89 -5.51
CA LEU A 69 -11.65 9.20 -4.18
C LEU A 69 -11.42 10.68 -3.86
N SER A 70 -12.34 11.25 -3.09
CA SER A 70 -12.07 12.53 -2.44
C SER A 70 -10.93 12.37 -1.43
N ARG A 71 -10.22 13.47 -1.13
CA ARG A 71 -9.14 13.46 -0.12
C ARG A 71 -9.64 12.91 1.22
N GLN A 72 -10.80 13.39 1.67
CA GLN A 72 -11.44 12.98 2.92
C GLN A 72 -11.78 11.50 2.89
N SER A 73 -12.43 11.01 1.84
CA SER A 73 -12.76 9.58 1.70
C SER A 73 -11.52 8.69 1.73
N GLY A 74 -10.44 9.12 1.07
CA GLY A 74 -9.18 8.39 1.13
C GLY A 74 -8.54 8.43 2.53
N ASP A 75 -8.70 9.51 3.30
CA ASP A 75 -8.21 9.59 4.68
C ASP A 75 -8.99 8.63 5.60
N GLU A 76 -10.33 8.64 5.50
CA GLU A 76 -11.21 7.78 6.29
C GLU A 76 -10.99 6.29 6.00
N LEU A 77 -10.81 5.93 4.72
CA LEU A 77 -10.53 4.55 4.31
C LEU A 77 -9.14 4.09 4.76
N ASP A 78 -8.12 4.94 4.69
CA ASP A 78 -6.77 4.62 5.14
C ASP A 78 -6.73 4.36 6.67
N GLU A 79 -7.49 5.14 7.44
CA GLU A 79 -7.70 4.88 8.87
C GLU A 79 -8.45 3.57 9.12
N LEU A 80 -9.48 3.26 8.33
CA LEU A 80 -10.22 1.99 8.42
C LEU A 80 -9.31 0.80 8.14
N ILE A 81 -8.52 0.85 7.06
CA ILE A 81 -7.52 -0.18 6.74
C ILE A 81 -6.59 -0.38 7.93
N GLY A 82 -6.03 0.71 8.47
CA GLY A 82 -5.16 0.64 9.64
C GLY A 82 -5.84 0.05 10.88
N ARG A 83 -7.16 0.20 11.05
CA ARG A 83 -7.90 -0.49 12.13
C ARG A 83 -8.03 -1.98 11.85
N VAL A 84 -8.41 -2.37 10.63
CA VAL A 84 -8.55 -3.79 10.24
C VAL A 84 -7.24 -4.53 10.39
N SER A 85 -6.13 -3.95 9.92
CA SER A 85 -4.79 -4.53 10.06
C SER A 85 -4.36 -4.70 11.53
N ARG A 86 -4.97 -3.96 12.48
CA ARG A 86 -4.68 -4.07 13.91
C ARG A 86 -5.67 -4.90 14.72
N SER A 87 -6.82 -5.27 14.14
CA SER A 87 -7.91 -5.92 14.88
C SER A 87 -7.97 -7.44 14.73
N GLY A 88 -7.17 -8.03 13.83
CA GLY A 88 -7.23 -9.46 13.52
C GLY A 88 -6.50 -10.37 14.52
N THR A 89 -6.85 -11.66 14.44
CA THR A 89 -6.16 -12.74 15.15
C THR A 89 -5.13 -13.36 14.21
N CYS A 90 -3.89 -13.48 14.67
CA CYS A 90 -2.79 -13.99 13.88
C CYS A 90 -3.05 -15.38 13.30
N SER A 91 -2.92 -15.49 11.97
CA SER A 91 -2.99 -16.77 11.23
C SER A 91 -1.59 -17.35 10.91
N CYS A 92 -0.52 -16.72 11.42
CA CYS A 92 0.87 -17.08 11.20
C CYS A 92 1.41 -18.00 12.32
N SER A 93 2.50 -18.73 12.06
CA SER A 93 3.13 -19.60 13.06
C SER A 93 3.86 -18.84 14.17
N GLU A 94 4.35 -17.64 13.89
CA GLU A 94 4.96 -16.72 14.86
C GLU A 94 4.52 -15.29 14.50
N CYS A 95 4.09 -14.52 15.51
CA CYS A 95 3.48 -13.20 15.34
C CYS A 95 4.34 -12.16 16.06
N SER A 96 4.94 -11.22 15.33
CA SER A 96 5.80 -10.17 15.89
C SER A 96 5.13 -8.79 15.95
N TYR A 97 3.96 -8.61 15.31
CA TYR A 97 3.27 -7.31 15.12
C TYR A 97 1.74 -7.50 15.15
N PRO A 98 0.89 -6.45 15.21
CA PRO A 98 -0.56 -6.65 15.19
C PRO A 98 -1.04 -7.25 13.85
N ASP A 99 -1.90 -8.28 13.92
CA ASP A 99 -1.98 -9.37 12.94
C ASP A 99 -3.30 -9.48 12.13
N GLY A 100 -3.89 -8.36 11.70
CA GLY A 100 -4.98 -8.36 10.72
C GLY A 100 -4.50 -8.56 9.27
N TYR A 101 -5.42 -8.48 8.31
CA TYR A 101 -4.99 -8.40 6.91
C TYR A 101 -4.36 -7.05 6.61
N ASN A 102 -3.29 -7.06 5.82
CA ASN A 102 -2.72 -5.85 5.28
C ASN A 102 -3.34 -5.59 3.92
N ILE A 103 -4.43 -4.83 3.97
CA ILE A 103 -5.22 -4.46 2.82
C ILE A 103 -4.58 -3.23 2.18
N ALA A 104 -4.25 -3.33 0.90
CA ALA A 104 -3.92 -2.18 0.08
C ALA A 104 -4.98 -1.97 -0.99
N VAL A 105 -5.21 -0.72 -1.37
CA VAL A 105 -6.20 -0.35 -2.38
C VAL A 105 -5.52 0.34 -3.54
N ALA A 106 -5.82 -0.11 -4.76
CA ALA A 106 -5.34 0.48 -6.00
C ALA A 106 -6.53 0.95 -6.85
N LEU A 107 -6.57 2.24 -7.18
CA LEU A 107 -7.59 2.81 -8.06
C LEU A 107 -6.96 3.38 -9.32
N VAL A 108 -7.49 2.96 -10.48
CA VAL A 108 -7.10 3.49 -11.80
C VAL A 108 -8.34 3.95 -12.58
N PRO A 109 -8.23 4.96 -13.45
CA PRO A 109 -9.32 5.29 -14.36
C PRO A 109 -9.58 4.14 -15.33
N SER A 110 -8.53 3.68 -16.01
CA SER A 110 -8.57 2.53 -16.92
C SER A 110 -7.29 1.71 -16.79
N MET A 111 -7.35 0.44 -17.17
CA MET A 111 -6.17 -0.42 -17.35
C MET A 111 -5.61 -0.26 -18.77
N SER A 112 -4.29 -0.34 -18.88
CA SER A 112 -3.58 -0.50 -20.15
C SER A 112 -3.14 -1.96 -20.24
N TYR A 113 -3.77 -2.71 -21.13
CA TYR A 113 -3.52 -4.14 -21.31
C TYR A 113 -3.73 -4.53 -22.78
N PHE A 114 -3.10 -5.64 -23.17
CA PHE A 114 -3.30 -6.24 -24.49
C PHE A 114 -4.41 -7.30 -24.43
N GLY A 115 -5.21 -7.39 -25.48
CA GLY A 115 -6.34 -8.32 -25.57
C GLY A 115 -7.69 -7.69 -25.21
N SER A 116 -8.75 -8.51 -25.22
CA SER A 116 -10.13 -8.05 -25.01
C SER A 116 -10.71 -8.42 -23.65
N ASP A 117 -10.02 -9.25 -22.85
CA ASP A 117 -10.54 -9.72 -21.57
C ASP A 117 -10.14 -8.78 -20.42
N ALA A 118 -11.01 -7.79 -20.16
CA ALA A 118 -10.88 -6.87 -19.04
C ALA A 118 -10.88 -7.59 -17.68
N ARG A 119 -11.54 -8.74 -17.54
CA ARG A 119 -11.55 -9.49 -16.26
C ARG A 119 -10.16 -10.08 -16.03
N ALA A 120 -9.61 -10.79 -17.01
CA ALA A 120 -8.26 -11.36 -16.91
C ALA A 120 -7.19 -10.26 -16.69
N ALA A 121 -7.37 -9.10 -17.32
CA ALA A 121 -6.49 -7.94 -17.10
C ALA A 121 -6.53 -7.45 -15.64
N ALA A 122 -7.73 -7.28 -15.06
CA ALA A 122 -7.88 -6.85 -13.67
C ALA A 122 -7.29 -7.85 -12.66
N GLN A 123 -7.49 -9.15 -12.92
CA GLN A 123 -6.86 -10.22 -12.14
C GLN A 123 -5.34 -10.13 -12.18
N SER A 124 -4.79 -10.00 -13.40
CA SER A 124 -3.36 -9.89 -13.60
C SER A 124 -2.76 -8.63 -12.98
N PHE A 125 -3.52 -7.53 -12.96
CA PHE A 125 -3.13 -6.27 -12.34
C PHE A 125 -3.05 -6.44 -10.81
N ALA A 126 -4.12 -6.90 -10.17
CA ALA A 126 -4.18 -7.09 -8.73
C ALA A 126 -3.10 -8.07 -8.23
N TYR A 127 -2.93 -9.21 -8.92
CA TYR A 127 -1.85 -10.16 -8.68
C TYR A 127 -0.47 -9.51 -8.74
N TYR A 128 -0.21 -8.77 -9.82
CA TYR A 128 1.07 -8.10 -9.99
C TYR A 128 1.34 -7.11 -8.85
N LEU A 129 0.36 -6.30 -8.47
CA LEU A 129 0.51 -5.35 -7.36
C LEU A 129 0.78 -6.07 -6.05
N ARG A 130 0.02 -7.12 -5.69
CA ARG A 130 0.23 -7.86 -4.43
C ARG A 130 1.66 -8.38 -4.33
N VAL A 131 2.19 -8.95 -5.41
CA VAL A 131 3.55 -9.51 -5.46
C VAL A 131 4.63 -8.44 -5.47
N ASN A 132 4.48 -7.36 -6.24
CA ASN A 132 5.55 -6.37 -6.42
C ASN A 132 5.54 -5.29 -5.35
N TRP A 133 4.41 -5.07 -4.69
CA TRP A 133 4.35 -4.17 -3.56
C TRP A 133 4.96 -4.78 -2.30
N ASP A 134 4.90 -6.12 -2.19
CA ASP A 134 5.59 -6.95 -1.21
C ASP A 134 5.62 -6.35 0.19
N PHE A 135 4.44 -6.06 0.72
CA PHE A 135 4.33 -5.33 1.97
C PHE A 135 4.65 -6.15 3.21
N GLU A 136 4.76 -7.49 3.12
CA GLU A 136 4.86 -8.36 4.31
C GLU A 136 5.47 -9.74 4.10
N GLU A 137 5.96 -10.31 5.20
CA GLU A 137 6.65 -11.61 5.26
C GLU A 137 5.70 -12.82 5.50
N CYS A 138 4.40 -12.61 5.82
CA CYS A 138 3.47 -13.70 6.19
C CYS A 138 2.34 -13.98 5.17
N ASP A 139 2.43 -13.47 3.93
CA ASP A 139 1.45 -13.78 2.88
C ASP A 139 -0.04 -13.50 3.27
N ASN A 140 -0.26 -12.58 4.21
CA ASN A 140 -1.56 -12.09 4.70
C ASN A 140 -1.96 -10.76 4.03
N ASN A 141 -1.22 -10.36 3.00
CA ASN A 141 -1.48 -9.17 2.22
C ASN A 141 -2.69 -9.37 1.27
N VAL A 142 -3.49 -8.33 1.14
CA VAL A 142 -4.67 -8.30 0.27
C VAL A 142 -4.60 -7.04 -0.57
N VAL A 143 -4.83 -7.15 -1.88
CA VAL A 143 -4.95 -6.00 -2.78
C VAL A 143 -6.37 -5.94 -3.32
N ILE A 144 -7.06 -4.84 -3.03
CA ILE A 144 -8.34 -4.49 -3.67
C ILE A 144 -8.03 -3.55 -4.84
N PHE A 145 -8.24 -4.03 -6.05
CA PHE A 145 -8.00 -3.28 -7.28
C PHE A 145 -9.32 -2.83 -7.91
N ILE A 146 -9.42 -1.55 -8.27
CA ILE A 146 -10.57 -0.97 -8.98
C ILE A 146 -10.09 -0.26 -10.26
N SER A 147 -10.66 -0.66 -11.39
CA SER A 147 -10.63 0.13 -12.63
C SER A 147 -12.01 0.72 -12.91
N ARG A 148 -12.11 2.05 -12.82
CA ARG A 148 -13.35 2.81 -12.90
C ARG A 148 -14.06 2.62 -14.25
N ASN A 149 -13.35 2.89 -15.34
CA ASN A 149 -13.90 2.93 -16.69
C ASN A 149 -14.08 1.52 -17.28
N ASP A 150 -13.20 0.58 -16.92
CA ASP A 150 -13.34 -0.84 -17.31
C ASP A 150 -14.43 -1.55 -16.49
N ARG A 151 -14.96 -0.91 -15.44
CA ARG A 151 -15.94 -1.44 -14.49
C ARG A 151 -15.50 -2.77 -13.91
N LYS A 152 -14.24 -2.84 -13.48
CA LYS A 152 -13.66 -4.02 -12.85
C LYS A 152 -13.27 -3.72 -11.42
N VAL A 153 -13.58 -4.67 -10.56
CA VAL A 153 -13.03 -4.80 -9.21
C VAL A 153 -12.47 -6.20 -9.08
N TYR A 154 -11.35 -6.33 -8.40
CA TYR A 154 -10.78 -7.63 -8.07
C TYR A 154 -10.09 -7.55 -6.72
N THR A 155 -10.27 -8.58 -5.90
CA THR A 155 -9.54 -8.76 -4.64
C THR A 155 -8.57 -9.90 -4.85
N GLU A 156 -7.28 -9.61 -4.71
CA GLU A 156 -6.22 -10.60 -4.71
C GLU A 156 -5.72 -10.77 -3.28
N SER A 157 -5.68 -12.00 -2.79
CA SER A 157 -5.27 -12.34 -1.42
C SER A 157 -4.04 -13.23 -1.43
N GLY A 158 -3.11 -12.99 -0.51
CA GLY A 158 -1.99 -13.90 -0.28
C GLY A 158 -2.46 -15.26 0.29
N PRO A 159 -1.63 -16.31 0.18
CA PRO A 159 -1.98 -17.66 0.65
C PRO A 159 -2.50 -17.75 2.09
N THR A 160 -1.97 -16.95 3.02
CA THR A 160 -2.43 -16.94 4.41
C THR A 160 -3.78 -16.24 4.51
N ALA A 161 -3.95 -15.10 3.84
CA ALA A 161 -5.23 -14.39 3.82
C ALA A 161 -6.35 -15.24 3.19
N TYR A 162 -6.04 -15.99 2.12
CA TYR A 162 -6.99 -16.83 1.39
C TYR A 162 -7.64 -17.93 2.24
N LYS A 163 -6.99 -18.38 3.33
CA LYS A 163 -7.57 -19.39 4.24
C LYS A 163 -8.87 -18.92 4.90
N ILE A 164 -9.09 -17.61 4.95
CA ILE A 164 -10.26 -16.98 5.55
C ILE A 164 -11.01 -16.15 4.51
N LEU A 165 -10.29 -15.33 3.73
CA LEU A 165 -10.83 -14.58 2.58
C LEU A 165 -10.88 -15.46 1.34
N THR A 166 -11.72 -16.51 1.39
CA THR A 166 -11.91 -17.43 0.26
C THR A 166 -12.57 -16.74 -0.94
N THR A 167 -12.54 -17.40 -2.10
CA THR A 167 -13.24 -16.93 -3.30
C THR A 167 -14.73 -16.67 -3.04
N GLU A 168 -15.38 -17.56 -2.29
CA GLU A 168 -16.80 -17.45 -1.93
C GLU A 168 -17.06 -16.22 -1.06
N CYS A 169 -16.20 -15.96 -0.06
CA CYS A 169 -16.30 -14.78 0.80
C CYS A 169 -16.16 -13.48 -0.02
N VAL A 170 -15.14 -13.42 -0.88
CA VAL A 170 -14.90 -12.26 -1.75
C VAL A 170 -16.07 -12.04 -2.71
N GLU A 171 -16.63 -13.11 -3.30
CA GLU A 171 -17.77 -13.03 -4.21
C GLU A 171 -19.06 -12.58 -3.49
N GLU A 172 -19.30 -13.07 -2.27
CA GLU A 172 -20.44 -12.66 -1.46
C GLU A 172 -20.38 -11.17 -1.12
N VAL A 173 -19.21 -10.68 -0.69
CA VAL A 173 -18.97 -9.25 -0.42
C VAL A 173 -19.11 -8.43 -1.71
N TYR A 174 -18.53 -8.89 -2.82
CA TYR A 174 -18.67 -8.22 -4.12
C TYR A 174 -20.15 -8.05 -4.52
N ASN A 175 -20.97 -9.08 -4.36
CA ASN A 175 -22.38 -9.02 -4.70
C ASN A 175 -23.15 -7.99 -3.85
N ARG A 176 -22.76 -7.78 -2.59
CA ARG A 176 -23.33 -6.73 -1.72
C ARG A 176 -22.94 -5.31 -2.17
N VAL A 177 -21.68 -5.10 -2.57
CA VAL A 177 -21.18 -3.76 -2.93
C VAL A 177 -21.38 -3.40 -4.40
N LYS A 178 -21.72 -4.37 -5.26
CA LYS A 178 -21.94 -4.17 -6.70
C LYS A 178 -22.87 -2.99 -7.05
N PRO A 179 -24.01 -2.77 -6.37
CA PRO A 179 -24.84 -1.58 -6.63
C PRO A 179 -24.07 -0.27 -6.41
N LYS A 180 -23.34 -0.15 -5.28
CA LYS A 180 -22.52 1.03 -4.97
C LYS A 180 -21.44 1.27 -6.03
N LEU A 181 -20.78 0.21 -6.48
CA LEU A 181 -19.78 0.28 -7.55
C LEU A 181 -20.39 0.77 -8.87
N SER A 182 -21.60 0.31 -9.21
CA SER A 182 -22.30 0.71 -10.43
C SER A 182 -22.78 2.17 -10.41
N GLU A 183 -23.03 2.71 -9.22
CA GLU A 183 -23.39 4.11 -8.97
C GLU A 183 -22.16 5.05 -8.87
N GLY A 184 -20.94 4.52 -9.00
CA GLY A 184 -19.71 5.29 -8.83
C GLY A 184 -19.39 5.64 -7.36
N ARG A 185 -20.07 5.01 -6.39
CA ARG A 185 -19.87 5.23 -4.95
C ARG A 185 -18.70 4.39 -4.43
N TYR A 186 -17.52 4.61 -4.99
CA TYR A 186 -16.31 3.82 -4.69
C TYR A 186 -15.90 3.85 -3.22
N SER A 187 -15.98 5.01 -2.57
CA SER A 187 -15.66 5.13 -1.15
C SER A 187 -16.56 4.25 -0.28
N SER A 188 -17.88 4.30 -0.47
CA SER A 188 -18.82 3.46 0.27
C SER A 188 -18.70 1.97 -0.07
N ALA A 189 -18.33 1.64 -1.31
CA ALA A 189 -18.07 0.26 -1.70
C ALA A 189 -16.82 -0.30 -1.00
N LEU A 190 -15.73 0.46 -1.01
CA LEU A 190 -14.48 0.09 -0.35
C LEU A 190 -14.64 -0.02 1.16
N ASP A 191 -15.35 0.91 1.79
CA ASP A 191 -15.66 0.87 3.22
C ASP A 191 -16.32 -0.46 3.60
N GLU A 192 -17.37 -0.86 2.89
CA GLU A 192 -18.07 -2.12 3.15
C GLU A 192 -17.22 -3.36 2.82
N MET A 193 -16.39 -3.31 1.77
CA MET A 193 -15.44 -4.40 1.47
C MET A 193 -14.43 -4.59 2.59
N ILE A 194 -13.78 -3.50 3.01
CA ILE A 194 -12.74 -3.53 4.05
C ILE A 194 -13.34 -3.91 5.40
N ASP A 195 -14.54 -3.43 5.72
CA ASP A 195 -15.22 -3.74 6.98
C ASP A 195 -15.60 -5.22 7.10
N HIS A 196 -15.94 -5.88 5.98
CA HIS A 196 -16.23 -7.32 5.93
C HIS A 196 -14.98 -8.19 5.91
N TYR A 197 -13.83 -7.66 5.50
CA TYR A 197 -12.57 -8.40 5.47
C TYR A 197 -11.89 -8.38 6.84
N LYS A 198 -12.61 -8.71 7.91
CA LYS A 198 -12.10 -8.76 9.29
C LYS A 198 -12.05 -10.19 9.81
#